data_AF-A0A9Q0MTU3-F1
#
_entry.id   AF-A0A9Q0MTU3-F1
#
_cell.length_a   1.000
_cell.length_b   1.000
_cell.length_c   1.000
_cell.angle_alpha   90.00
_cell.angle_beta   90.00
_cell.angle_gamma   90.00
#
_symmetry.space_group_name_H-M   'P 1'
#
loop_
_entity.id
_entity.type
_entity.pdbx_description
1 polymer ?
#
loop_
_entity_poly.entity_id
_entity_poly.type
_entity_poly.pdbx_seq_one_letter_code
_entity_poly.pdbx_strand_id
1 'polypeptide(L)' 'IHRLDNNITLSTNPDNYSYSLTTPEIHSTAALKHTPHLFVRRATQRVHFNGCCFLVRYDGNSAGLDDNNFLRVY' A
#
# COMPACT_ATOMS: atom_id res chain seq x y z
N ILE A 1 -3.35 14.88 27.35
CA ILE A 1 -4.05 15.11 26.06
C ILE A 1 -3.03 14.89 24.96
N HIS A 2 -2.97 13.69 24.36
CA HIS A 2 -2.17 13.46 23.17
C HIS A 2 -2.93 14.09 21.99
N ARG A 3 -2.39 15.14 21.40
CA ARG A 3 -2.90 15.62 20.11
C ARG A 3 -2.45 14.60 19.07
N LEU A 4 -3.38 14.01 18.32
CA LEU A 4 -3.02 13.39 17.05
C LEU A 4 -2.46 14.54 16.20
N ASP A 5 -1.19 14.42 15.80
CA ASP A 5 -0.63 15.32 14.81
C ASP A 5 -1.42 15.08 13.51
N ASN A 6 -2.41 15.92 13.22
CA ASN A 6 -3.25 15.83 12.01
C ASN A 6 -2.50 16.24 10.73
N ASN A 7 -1.17 16.12 10.74
CA ASN A 7 -0.34 16.44 9.60
C ASN A 7 -0.60 15.42 8.49
N ILE A 8 -0.93 15.95 7.32
CA ILE A 8 -1.09 15.20 6.09
C ILE A 8 0.07 15.58 5.18
N THR A 9 0.79 14.58 4.69
CA THR A 9 1.86 14.77 3.71
C THR A 9 1.45 14.10 2.40
N LEU A 10 1.40 14.89 1.34
CA LEU A 10 1.17 14.42 -0.02
C LEU A 10 2.39 14.79 -0.85
N SER A 11 2.96 13.81 -1.55
CA SER A 11 4.01 14.02 -2.54
C SER A 11 3.60 13.37 -3.85
N THR A 12 3.95 14.01 -4.96
CA THR A 12 3.73 13.48 -6.31
C THR A 12 5.03 13.57 -7.08
N ASN A 13 5.26 12.58 -7.94
CA ASN A 13 6.36 12.59 -8.89
C ASN A 13 5.78 12.39 -10.29
N PRO A 14 5.78 13.42 -11.14
CA PRO A 14 5.24 13.34 -12.49
C PRO A 14 6.08 12.44 -13.42
N ASP A 15 7.39 12.33 -13.22
CA ASP A 15 8.26 11.52 -14.09
C ASP A 15 7.89 10.04 -14.01
N ASN A 16 7.60 9.57 -12.79
CA ASN A 16 7.22 8.19 -12.49
C ASN A 16 5.70 7.97 -12.39
N TYR A 17 4.88 9.02 -12.59
CA TYR A 17 3.43 8.99 -12.40
C TYR A 17 3.07 8.32 -11.06
N SER A 18 3.72 8.78 -10.00
CA SER A 18 3.62 8.19 -8.67
C SER A 18 3.20 9.20 -7.62
N TYR A 19 2.60 8.72 -6.54
CA TYR A 19 2.25 9.53 -5.38
C TYR A 19 2.63 8.82 -4.08
N SER A 20 2.80 9.60 -3.02
CA SER A 20 2.78 9.12 -1.64
C SER A 20 1.86 10.00 -0.80
N LEU A 21 1.02 9.36 0.01
CA LEU A 21 0.11 10.00 0.97
C LEU A 21 0.40 9.43 2.35
N THR A 22 0.67 10.29 3.31
CA THR A 22 0.81 9.92 4.72
C THR A 22 -0.14 10.76 5.55
N THR A 23 -1.03 10.09 6.26
CA THR A 23 -1.87 10.63 7.32
C THR A 23 -1.55 9.88 8.62
N PRO A 24 -2.09 10.29 9.77
CA PRO A 24 -1.91 9.55 11.02
C PRO A 24 -2.41 8.10 10.98
N GLU A 25 -3.37 7.82 10.10
CA GLU A 25 -4.07 6.53 10.06
C GLU A 25 -3.64 5.69 8.86
N ILE A 26 -3.24 6.34 7.76
CA ILE A 26 -3.02 5.70 6.47
C ILE A 26 -1.70 6.17 5.87
N HIS A 27 -0.92 5.21 5.39
CA HIS A 27 0.17 5.47 4.46
C HIS A 27 -0.11 4.77 3.14
N SER A 28 -0.05 5.48 2.03
CA SER A 28 -0.31 4.96 0.70
C SER A 28 0.75 5.40 -0.29
N THR A 29 1.18 4.50 -1.17
CA THR A 29 1.98 4.83 -2.35
C THR A 29 1.39 4.16 -3.57
N ALA A 30 1.48 4.81 -4.72
CA ALA A 30 1.25 4.13 -5.99
C ALA A 30 2.19 4.68 -7.04
N ALA A 31 2.54 3.85 -8.02
CA ALA A 31 3.25 4.26 -9.21
C ALA A 31 2.65 3.54 -10.42
N LEU A 32 2.59 4.24 -11.56
CA LEU A 32 2.14 3.67 -12.83
C LEU A 32 3.31 3.34 -13.77
N LYS A 33 4.47 3.97 -13.60
CA LYS A 33 5.67 3.70 -14.42
C LYS A 33 6.72 2.88 -13.68
N HIS A 34 7.65 2.31 -14.48
CA HIS A 34 8.80 1.46 -14.11
C HIS A 34 8.43 0.19 -13.34
N THR A 35 7.87 0.34 -12.14
CA THR A 35 7.39 -0.74 -11.30
C THR A 35 5.96 -0.40 -10.83
N PRO A 36 4.94 -0.74 -11.64
CA PRO A 36 3.56 -0.48 -11.31
C PRO A 36 3.18 -1.13 -9.98
N HIS A 37 2.70 -0.34 -9.03
CA HIS A 37 2.25 -0.85 -7.74
C HIS A 37 1.21 0.04 -7.10
N LEU A 38 0.44 -0.54 -6.18
CA LEU A 38 -0.41 0.17 -5.23
C LEU A 38 -0.17 -0.43 -3.85
N PHE A 39 0.24 0.39 -2.90
CA PHE A 39 0.47 -0.01 -1.52
C PHE A 39 -0.37 0.86 -0.60
N VAL A 40 -1.10 0.22 0.32
CA VAL A 40 -1.88 0.90 1.36
C VAL A 40 -1.60 0.22 2.69
N ARG A 41 -1.28 1.00 3.73
CA ARG A 41 -1.06 0.54 5.10
C ARG A 41 -1.91 1.32 6.08
N ARG A 42 -2.58 0.61 6.98
CA ARG A 42 -3.26 1.14 8.18
C ARG A 42 -2.92 0.25 9.37
N ALA A 43 -2.24 0.80 10.38
CA ALA A 43 -1.72 0.03 11.51
C ALA A 43 -0.94 -1.22 11.05
N THR A 44 -1.38 -2.43 11.44
CA THR A 44 -0.79 -3.72 11.03
C THR A 44 -1.35 -4.28 9.73
N GLN A 45 -2.42 -3.67 9.19
CA GLN A 45 -3.05 -4.06 7.93
C GLN A 45 -2.31 -3.41 6.77
N ARG A 46 -1.99 -4.20 5.75
CA ARG A 46 -1.43 -3.68 4.50
C ARG A 46 -1.94 -4.46 3.31
N VAL A 47 -2.19 -3.74 2.22
CA VAL A 47 -2.54 -4.28 0.91
C VAL A 47 -1.47 -3.81 -0.06
N HIS A 48 -0.93 -4.73 -0.86
CA HIS A 48 0.04 -4.45 -1.90
C HIS A 48 -0.39 -5.10 -3.21
N PHE A 49 -0.55 -4.31 -4.25
CA PHE A 49 -0.65 -4.76 -5.63
C PHE A 49 0.68 -4.52 -6.31
N ASN A 50 1.26 -5.56 -6.91
CA ASN A 50 2.58 -5.51 -7.57
C ASN A 50 2.51 -5.35 -9.10
N GLY A 51 1.34 -4.98 -9.64
CA GLY A 51 1.09 -4.93 -11.09
C GLY A 51 0.41 -6.17 -11.65
N CYS A 52 0.38 -7.29 -10.92
CA CYS A 52 -0.27 -8.52 -11.35
C CYS A 52 -1.29 -9.03 -10.32
N CYS A 53 -0.91 -9.10 -9.05
CA CYS A 53 -1.72 -9.70 -8.00
C CYS A 53 -1.77 -8.86 -6.73
N PHE A 54 -2.81 -9.08 -5.92
CA PHE A 54 -2.96 -8.47 -4.61
C PHE A 54 -2.44 -9.39 -3.51
N LEU A 55 -1.67 -8.80 -2.60
CA LEU A 55 -1.23 -9.40 -1.36
C LEU A 55 -1.77 -8.59 -0.18
N VAL A 56 -2.51 -9.24 0.69
CA VAL A 56 -3.02 -8.70 1.95
C VAL A 56 -2.18 -9.25 3.10
N ARG A 57 -1.89 -8.40 4.08
CA ARG A 57 -1.16 -8.76 5.29
C ARG A 57 -1.86 -8.17 6.50
N TYR A 58 -1.95 -8.97 7.55
CA TYR A 58 -2.48 -8.58 8.85
C TYR A 58 -1.68 -9.27 9.94
N ASP A 59 -1.05 -8.47 10.79
CA ASP A 59 -0.39 -8.94 12.00
C ASP A 59 0.60 -10.10 11.77
N GLY A 60 1.48 -9.94 10.78
CA GLY A 60 2.47 -10.96 10.40
C GLY A 60 1.96 -12.04 9.45
N ASN A 61 0.65 -12.31 9.43
CA ASN A 61 0.03 -13.25 8.49
C ASN A 61 -0.14 -12.61 7.11
N SER A 62 -0.11 -13.44 6.05
CA SER A 62 -0.34 -12.96 4.71
C SER A 62 -1.20 -13.89 3.87
N ALA A 63 -2.01 -13.29 2.99
CA ALA A 63 -2.78 -14.02 2.00
C ALA A 63 -2.85 -13.21 0.70
N GLY A 64 -2.97 -13.89 -0.43
CA GLY A 64 -3.08 -13.23 -1.72
C GLY A 64 -3.50 -14.20 -2.81
N LEU A 65 -3.74 -13.67 -3.99
CA LEU A 65 -3.91 -14.49 -5.19
C LEU A 65 -2.53 -14.69 -5.83
N ASP A 66 -2.24 -15.92 -6.26
CA ASP A 66 -1.09 -16.17 -7.14
C ASP A 66 -1.40 -15.83 -8.60
N ASP A 67 -0.41 -16.04 -9.48
CA ASP A 67 -0.52 -15.69 -10.91
C ASP A 67 -1.62 -16.49 -11.66
N ASN A 68 -2.15 -17.56 -11.05
CA ASN A 68 -3.24 -18.36 -11.60
C ASN A 68 -4.59 -18.05 -10.93
N ASN A 69 -4.69 -16.94 -10.17
CA ASN A 69 -5.84 -16.56 -9.38
C ASN A 69 -6.23 -17.55 -8.25
N PHE A 70 -5.30 -18.38 -7.78
CA PHE A 70 -5.56 -19.23 -6.61
C PHE A 70 -5.24 -18.49 -5.32
N LEU A 71 -6.12 -18.63 -4.32
CA LEU A 71 -5.87 -18.11 -2.98
C LEU A 71 -4.70 -18.87 -2.34
N ARG A 72 -3.66 -18.12 -1.94
CA ARG A 72 -2.55 -18.59 -1.13
C ARG A 72 -2.54 -17.89 0.22
N VAL A 73 -2.27 -18.66 1.25
CA VAL A 73 -2.05 -18.19 2.63
C VAL A 73 -0.62 -18.57 3.00
N TYR A 74 0.14 -17.61 3.53
CA TYR A 74 1.54 -17.77 3.94
C TYR A 74 1.73 -17.40 5.40
#